data_AF-A0A0Q9IDZ6-F1
#
_entry.id   AF-A0A0Q9IDZ6-F1
#
_cell.length_a   1.000
_cell.length_b   1.000
_cell.length_c   1.000
_cell.angle_alpha   90.00
_cell.angle_beta   90.00
_cell.angle_gamma   90.00
#
_symmetry.space_group_name_H-M   'P 1'
#
loop_
_entity.id
_entity.type
_entity.pdbx_description
1 polymer ?
#
loop_
_entity_poly.entity_id
_entity_poly.type
_entity_poly.pdbx_seq_one_letter_code
_entity_poly.pdbx_strand_id
1 'polypeptide(L)' 'MMLNVDYPSEQAATDDAQCSLADMARDNLPHGNRANFKVRVQDQAGEGIYKAWLDFKGRGRTQSAVPEEPTDE' A
#
# COMPACT_ATOMS: atom_id res chain seq x y z
N MET A 1 -8.59 -14.25 -12.82
CA MET A 1 -9.19 -14.99 -11.69
C MET A 1 -9.40 -14.01 -10.55
N MET A 2 -10.64 -13.67 -10.21
CA MET A 2 -10.94 -13.05 -8.91
C MET A 2 -10.96 -14.21 -7.90
N LEU A 3 -10.01 -14.23 -6.98
CA LEU A 3 -10.03 -15.15 -5.85
C LEU A 3 -11.06 -14.61 -4.86
N ASN A 4 -12.21 -15.27 -4.77
CA ASN A 4 -13.19 -14.97 -3.74
C ASN A 4 -12.71 -15.64 -2.45
N VAL A 5 -12.50 -14.84 -1.40
CA VAL A 5 -12.15 -15.33 -0.07
C VAL A 5 -13.43 -15.36 0.76
N ASP A 6 -13.78 -16.54 1.28
CA ASP A 6 -14.93 -16.71 2.16
C ASP A 6 -14.52 -16.37 3.60
N TYR A 7 -15.27 -15.45 4.21
CA TYR A 7 -15.06 -15.04 5.60
C TYR A 7 -16.23 -15.49 6.49
N PRO A 8 -15.96 -15.89 7.74
CA PRO A 8 -17.00 -16.31 8.68
C PRO A 8 -17.89 -15.15 9.15
N SER A 9 -17.46 -13.90 8.97
CA SER A 9 -18.22 -12.70 9.28
C SER A 9 -17.71 -11.49 8.50
N GLU A 10 -18.53 -10.44 8.41
CA GLU A 10 -18.15 -9.14 7.85
C GLU A 10 -16.97 -8.51 8.59
N GLN A 11 -16.91 -8.72 9.91
CA GLN A 11 -15.80 -8.29 10.75
C GLN A 11 -14.50 -8.97 10.33
N ALA A 12 -14.50 -10.29 10.14
CA ALA A 12 -13.33 -11.03 9.69
C ALA A 12 -12.86 -10.59 8.30
N ALA A 13 -13.80 -10.32 7.39
CA ALA A 13 -13.48 -9.79 6.06
C ALA A 13 -12.85 -8.39 6.13
N THR A 14 -13.32 -7.56 7.05
CA THR A 14 -12.80 -6.21 7.30
C THR A 14 -11.41 -6.24 7.92
N ASP A 15 -11.19 -7.10 8.91
CA ASP A 15 -9.91 -7.25 9.60
C ASP A 15 -8.84 -7.78 8.63
N ASP A 16 -9.18 -8.76 7.78
CA ASP A 16 -8.28 -9.24 6.74
C ASP A 16 -7.97 -8.16 5.70
N ALA A 17 -8.98 -7.41 5.26
CA ALA A 17 -8.79 -6.28 4.35
C ALA A 17 -7.84 -5.22 4.91
N GLN A 18 -7.84 -4.99 6.22
CA GLN A 18 -6.91 -4.09 6.89
C GLN A 18 -5.48 -4.64 6.92
N CYS A 19 -5.31 -5.92 7.29
CA CYS A 19 -4.01 -6.59 7.27
C CYS A 19 -3.41 -6.59 5.85
N SER A 20 -4.20 -6.96 4.85
CA SER A 20 -3.82 -6.92 3.44
C SER A 20 -3.38 -5.53 2.98
N LEU A 21 -4.05 -4.47 3.45
CA LEU A 21 -3.67 -3.09 3.13
C LEU A 21 -2.31 -2.70 3.74
N ALA A 22 -2.04 -3.15 4.98
CA ALA A 22 -0.77 -2.92 5.64
C ALA A 22 0.38 -3.70 4.97
N ASP A 23 0.14 -4.94 4.56
CA ASP A 23 1.12 -5.76 3.86
C ASP A 23 1.43 -5.19 2.47
N MET A 24 0.40 -4.80 1.71
CA MET A 24 0.58 -4.09 0.43
C MET A 24 1.44 -2.82 0.60
N ALA A 25 1.21 -2.06 1.67
CA ALA A 25 2.01 -0.90 1.97
C ALA A 25 3.46 -1.28 2.26
N ARG A 26 3.69 -2.24 3.15
CA ARG A 26 5.02 -2.72 3.53
C ARG A 26 5.85 -3.19 2.34
N ASP A 27 5.25 -3.90 1.40
CA ASP A 27 5.95 -4.46 0.24
C ASP A 27 6.31 -3.40 -0.81
N ASN A 28 5.47 -2.36 -0.96
CA ASN A 28 5.63 -1.37 -2.03
C ASN A 28 6.34 -0.08 -1.58
N LEU A 29 6.31 0.22 -0.28
CA LEU A 29 6.96 1.39 0.32
C LEU A 29 8.48 1.51 0.07
N PRO A 30 9.27 0.43 0.16
CA PRO A 30 10.71 0.50 -0.05
C PRO A 30 11.11 0.93 -1.48
N HIS A 31 10.18 0.82 -2.44
CA HIS A 31 10.43 1.04 -3.85
C HIS A 31 9.87 2.37 -4.39
N GLY A 32 9.20 3.17 -3.55
CA GLY A 32 8.51 4.38 -4.02
C GLY A 32 8.28 5.44 -2.96
N ASN A 33 8.36 6.70 -3.38
CA ASN A 33 8.12 7.86 -2.51
C ASN A 33 6.62 8.13 -2.32
N ARG A 34 5.77 7.48 -3.12
CA ARG A 34 4.32 7.64 -3.11
C ARG A 34 3.67 6.31 -3.43
N ALA A 35 2.65 5.95 -2.67
CA ALA A 35 1.83 4.79 -2.95
C ALA A 35 0.39 5.06 -2.49
N ASN A 36 -0.58 4.65 -3.32
CA ASN A 36 -1.99 4.74 -2.98
C ASN A 36 -2.56 3.33 -3.06
N PHE A 37 -3.02 2.80 -1.93
CA PHE A 37 -3.65 1.49 -1.85
C PHE A 37 -5.12 1.64 -1.53
N LYS A 38 -5.92 0.73 -2.05
CA LYS A 38 -7.36 0.71 -1.83
C LYS A 38 -7.82 -0.71 -1.68
N VAL A 39 -8.62 -0.96 -0.65
CA VAL A 39 -9.32 -2.23 -0.44
C VAL A 39 -10.82 -1.99 -0.40
N ARG A 40 -11.57 -2.93 -0.95
CA ARG A 40 -13.03 -2.94 -0.91
C ARG A 40 -13.47 -4.37 -0.59
N VAL A 41 -14.30 -4.49 0.43
CA VAL A 41 -15.00 -5.73 0.76
C VAL A 41 -16.43 -5.59 0.26
N GLN A 42 -16.90 -6.63 -0.42
CA GLN A 42 -18.28 -6.74 -0.86
C GLN A 42 -18.86 -8.02 -0.27
N ASP A 43 -20.14 -8.00 0.09
CA ASP A 43 -20.86 -9.21 0.47
C ASP A 43 -21.18 -10.09 -0.75
N GLN A 44 -21.88 -11.20 -0.54
CA GLN A 44 -22.30 -12.08 -1.63
C GLN A 44 -23.34 -11.46 -2.58
N ALA A 45 -24.09 -10.44 -2.14
CA ALA A 45 -25.02 -9.69 -2.98
C ALA A 45 -24.31 -8.60 -3.83
N GLY A 46 -23.01 -8.36 -3.59
CA GLY A 46 -22.23 -7.31 -4.21
C GLY A 46 -22.35 -5.95 -3.51
N GLU A 47 -22.98 -5.89 -2.34
CA GLU A 47 -23.06 -4.70 -1.51
C GLU A 47 -21.72 -4.43 -0.84
N GLY A 48 -21.24 -3.20 -0.94
CA GLY A 48 -19.94 -2.81 -0.38
C GLY A 48 -20.03 -2.57 1.13
N ILE A 49 -19.70 -3.58 1.92
CA ILE A 49 -19.75 -3.51 3.39
C ILE A 49 -18.57 -2.74 4.00
N TYR A 50 -17.42 -2.71 3.32
CA TYR A 50 -16.24 -2.02 3.82
C TYR A 50 -15.37 -1.46 2.69
N LYS A 51 -14.79 -0.28 2.94
CA LYS A 51 -13.87 0.38 2.03
C LYS A 51 -12.84 1.16 2.83
N ALA A 52 -11.57 0.92 2.53
CA ALA A 52 -10.46 1.68 3.08
C ALA A 52 -9.46 2.07 1.99
N TRP A 53 -8.73 3.15 2.25
CA TRP A 53 -7.65 3.64 1.41
C TRP A 53 -6.48 4.07 2.27
N LEU A 54 -5.27 3.87 1.76
CA LEU A 54 -4.03 4.32 2.37
C LEU A 54 -3.24 5.12 1.35
N ASP A 55 -3.03 6.40 1.64
CA ASP A 55 -2.19 7.29 0.84
C ASP A 55 -0.88 7.55 1.57
N PHE A 56 0.21 7.04 1.01
CA PHE A 56 1.55 7.28 1.52
C PHE A 56 2.28 8.34 0.69
N LYS A 57 2.90 9.31 1.37
CA LYS A 57 3.74 10.34 0.76
C LYS A 57 5.01 10.51 1.58
N GLY A 58 6.10 9.95 1.09
CA GLY A 58 7.45 10.11 1.63
C GLY A 58 8.25 11.16 0.86
N ARG A 59 9.11 11.89 1.55
CA ARG A 59 10.13 12.73 0.93
C ARG A 59 11.49 12.30 1.47
N GLY A 60 12.28 11.61 0.64
CA GLY A 60 13.67 11.26 0.96
C GLY A 60 14.58 12.48 0.89
N ARG A 61 15.76 12.40 1.50
CA ARG A 61 16.84 13.35 1.21
C ARG A 61 17.24 13.17 -0.26
N THR A 62 17.14 14.23 -1.05
CA THR A 62 17.82 14.30 -2.34
C THR A 62 19.29 14.02 -2.06
N GLN A 63 19.84 12.96 -2.64
CA GLN A 63 21.27 12.69 -2.55
C GLN A 63 21.96 13.87 -3.21
N SER A 64 22.50 14.78 -2.41
CA SER A 64 23.34 15.86 -2.90
C SER A 64 24.48 15.19 -3.64
N ALA A 65 24.57 15.43 -4.96
CA ALA A 65 25.70 15.00 -5.76
C ALA A 65 26.98 15.38 -5.00
N VAL A 66 27.82 14.38 -4.73
CA VAL A 66 29.18 14.63 -4.25
C VAL A 66 29.84 15.47 -5.34
N PRO A 67 30.32 16.69 -5.05
CA PRO A 67 31.10 17.43 -6.03
C PRO A 67 32.37 16.61 -6.27
N GLU A 68 32.56 16.13 -7.48
CA GLU A 68 33.86 15.57 -7.86
C GLU A 68 34.85 16.73 -7.82
N GLU A 69 35.77 16.68 -6.85
CA GLU A 69 36.85 17.65 -6.76
C GLU A 69 37.68 17.59 -8.05
N PRO A 70 37.95 18.73 -8.71
CA PRO A 70 38.85 18.74 -9.85
C PRO A 70 40.24 18.32 -9.37
N THR A 71 40.73 17.19 -9.89
CA THR A 71 42.14 16.84 -9.79
C THR A 71 42.90 17.76 -10.74
N ASP A 72 43.51 18.80 -10.18
CA ASP A 72 44.45 19.67 -10.88
C ASP A 72 45.78 18.89 -11.03
N GLU A 73 46.18 18.58 -12.27
CA GLU A 73 47.51 18.07 -12.63
C GLU A 73 48.49 19.21 -12.94
#